data_AF-A0A9N9BQY1-F1
#
_entry.id   AF-A0A9N9BQY1-F1
#
_cell.length_a   1.000
_cell.length_b   1.000
_cell.length_c   1.000
_cell.angle_alpha   90.00
_cell.angle_beta   90.00
_cell.angle_gamma   90.00
#
_symmetry.space_group_name_H-M   'P 1'
#
loop_
_entity.id
_entity.type
_entity.pdbx_description
1 polymer ?
#
loop_
_entity_poly.entity_id
_entity_poly.type
_entity_poly.pdbx_seq_one_letter_code
_entity_poly.pdbx_strand_id
1 'polypeptide(L)'
;MATRFLPSILKKRRFSLSESRLLRTRESSWRHSMPARCDPPPYQDLHFDSKTCQYTPPLYEESEPEPLPKYSCTVQKSGYVMIKHEYISRDVKPRTRTWKKHYVDLRGTFIRIYRNGLVDCKGTSTAHELSMQNVLVRFATNYYKRRNVLRITFSDGQQFLFQLADKEECIAWIESLQAAANISLVLDEWKMPQFITLPPQRRRLLYGCYADMARNLQQTFANDSTQFIV
;
A
#
# COMPACT_ATOMS: atom_id res chain seq x y z
N MET A 1 -10.41 -29.83 56.05
CA MET A 1 -11.29 -29.68 54.87
C MET A 1 -10.43 -29.63 53.62
N ALA A 2 -10.30 -30.77 52.94
CA ALA A 2 -9.41 -30.94 51.79
C ALA A 2 -10.19 -30.74 50.49
N THR A 3 -9.93 -29.65 49.77
CA THR A 3 -10.46 -29.42 48.42
C THR A 3 -9.48 -29.98 47.39
N ARG A 4 -10.01 -30.92 46.61
CA ARG A 4 -9.29 -31.81 45.70
C ARG A 4 -8.81 -31.09 44.44
N PHE A 5 -7.55 -31.33 44.09
CA PHE A 5 -6.99 -31.11 42.76
C PHE A 5 -7.73 -31.97 41.72
N LEU A 6 -8.12 -31.37 40.59
CA LEU A 6 -8.58 -32.09 39.40
C LEU A 6 -7.43 -32.17 38.38
N PRO A 7 -7.12 -33.36 37.83
CA PRO A 7 -6.08 -33.52 36.83
C PRO A 7 -6.54 -33.13 35.42
N SER A 8 -5.57 -32.65 34.66
CA SER A 8 -5.56 -32.38 33.24
C SER A 8 -5.95 -33.60 32.41
N ILE A 9 -6.91 -33.43 31.49
CA ILE A 9 -7.18 -34.41 30.42
C ILE A 9 -7.32 -33.63 29.11
N LEU A 10 -6.19 -33.46 28.43
CA LEU A 10 -6.13 -33.10 27.01
C LEU A 10 -6.62 -34.31 26.21
N LYS A 11 -7.86 -34.23 25.70
CA LYS A 11 -8.36 -35.20 24.70
C LYS A 11 -7.59 -35.01 23.39
N LYS A 12 -6.51 -35.79 23.22
CA LYS A 12 -5.84 -36.01 21.93
C LYS A 12 -6.83 -36.72 21.00
N ARG A 13 -7.55 -35.97 20.16
CA ARG A 13 -8.26 -36.56 19.01
C ARG A 13 -7.20 -37.09 18.05
N ARG A 14 -7.09 -38.42 17.96
CA ARG A 14 -6.39 -39.09 16.85
C ARG A 14 -7.11 -38.70 15.57
N PHE A 15 -6.46 -37.89 14.74
CA PHE A 15 -6.90 -37.65 13.37
C PHE A 15 -6.73 -38.97 12.60
N SER A 16 -7.85 -39.55 12.17
CA SER A 16 -7.86 -40.66 11.24
C SER A 16 -7.38 -40.20 9.87
N LEU A 17 -6.52 -40.98 9.23
CA LEU A 17 -5.96 -40.78 7.88
C LEU A 17 -6.99 -40.81 6.73
N SER A 18 -8.29 -40.79 7.03
CA SER A 18 -9.38 -40.72 6.04
C SER A 18 -9.91 -39.31 5.80
N GLU A 19 -9.48 -38.29 6.54
CA GLU A 19 -9.91 -36.89 6.35
C GLU A 19 -9.00 -36.05 5.44
N SER A 20 -7.97 -36.67 4.86
CA SER A 20 -6.98 -36.04 3.97
C SER A 20 -7.52 -35.65 2.58
N ARG A 21 -8.85 -35.69 2.36
CA ARG A 21 -9.46 -35.57 1.02
C ARG A 21 -10.40 -34.38 0.83
N LEU A 22 -10.47 -33.46 1.78
CA LEU A 22 -11.29 -32.22 1.66
C LEU A 22 -10.50 -30.91 1.83
N LEU A 23 -9.17 -30.97 1.77
CA LEU A 23 -8.35 -29.80 1.41
C LEU A 23 -7.89 -29.93 -0.04
N ARG A 24 -8.83 -30.20 -0.94
CA ARG A 24 -8.63 -29.87 -2.35
C ARG A 24 -8.94 -28.39 -2.46
N THR A 25 -7.86 -27.62 -2.49
CA THR A 25 -7.77 -26.26 -3.05
C THR A 25 -8.91 -26.04 -4.02
N ARG A 26 -9.92 -25.25 -3.63
CA ARG A 26 -10.90 -24.73 -4.57
C ARG A 26 -10.17 -23.68 -5.38
N GLU A 27 -9.41 -24.16 -6.35
CA GLU A 27 -8.73 -23.38 -7.38
C GLU A 27 -9.65 -22.24 -7.81
N SER A 28 -9.15 -21.03 -7.61
CA SER A 28 -9.36 -19.87 -8.47
C SER A 28 -10.62 -19.96 -9.37
N SER A 29 -11.78 -19.64 -8.81
CA SER A 29 -13.01 -19.38 -9.57
C SER A 29 -12.85 -18.27 -10.62
N TRP A 30 -11.76 -17.48 -10.54
CA TRP A 30 -11.32 -16.55 -11.57
C TRP A 30 -10.95 -17.25 -12.89
N ARG A 31 -10.42 -18.48 -12.85
CA ARG A 31 -10.09 -19.26 -14.06
C ARG A 31 -11.31 -19.73 -14.84
N HIS A 32 -12.46 -19.88 -14.18
CA HIS A 32 -13.71 -20.33 -14.82
C HIS A 32 -14.62 -19.18 -15.26
N SER A 33 -14.31 -17.94 -14.85
CA SER A 33 -15.06 -16.75 -15.26
C SER A 33 -14.35 -15.95 -16.35
N MET A 34 -13.06 -16.21 -16.59
CA MET A 34 -12.46 -15.87 -17.87
C MET A 34 -13.10 -16.78 -18.93
N PRO A 35 -13.64 -16.24 -20.04
CA PRO A 35 -14.01 -17.06 -21.18
C PRO A 35 -12.80 -17.97 -21.49
N ALA A 36 -13.05 -19.28 -21.47
CA ALA A 36 -12.01 -20.27 -21.69
C ALA A 36 -11.35 -19.96 -23.03
N ARG A 37 -10.08 -19.52 -23.00
CA ARG A 37 -9.31 -19.11 -24.16
C ARG A 37 -10.11 -18.18 -25.08
N CYS A 38 -10.16 -16.89 -24.74
CA CYS A 38 -9.98 -15.95 -25.83
C CYS A 38 -8.58 -16.22 -26.37
N ASP A 39 -8.47 -17.08 -27.38
CA ASP A 39 -7.33 -17.00 -28.26
C ASP A 39 -7.18 -15.51 -28.60
N PRO A 40 -5.97 -14.93 -28.48
CA PRO A 40 -5.77 -13.56 -28.89
C PRO A 40 -6.42 -13.39 -30.27
N PRO A 41 -7.11 -12.26 -30.53
CA PRO A 41 -7.79 -12.06 -31.81
C PRO A 41 -6.86 -12.48 -32.94
N PRO A 42 -7.34 -13.28 -33.91
CA PRO A 42 -6.47 -13.87 -34.90
C PRO A 42 -5.74 -12.73 -35.61
N TYR A 43 -4.43 -12.64 -35.43
CA TYR A 43 -3.54 -11.64 -36.02
C TYR A 43 -3.42 -11.78 -37.56
N GLN A 44 -4.35 -12.49 -38.20
CA GLN A 44 -4.31 -12.86 -39.61
C GLN A 44 -4.67 -11.70 -40.55
N ASP A 45 -5.26 -10.62 -40.02
CA ASP A 45 -5.48 -9.38 -40.79
C ASP A 45 -4.28 -8.42 -40.77
N LEU A 46 -3.19 -8.78 -40.09
CA LEU A 46 -1.89 -8.17 -40.39
C LEU A 46 -1.28 -8.91 -41.57
N HIS A 47 -1.86 -8.71 -42.76
CA HIS A 47 -1.09 -8.90 -43.98
C HIS A 47 0.11 -7.94 -43.91
N PHE A 48 1.25 -8.45 -43.44
CA PHE A 48 2.56 -7.83 -43.57
C PHE A 48 2.94 -7.87 -45.05
N ASP A 49 2.21 -7.12 -45.86
CA ASP A 49 2.62 -6.80 -47.19
C ASP A 49 3.77 -5.79 -47.03
N SER A 50 5.00 -6.25 -47.27
CA SER A 50 6.22 -5.46 -47.11
C SER A 50 6.25 -4.19 -47.97
N LYS A 51 5.27 -4.04 -48.88
CA LYS A 51 5.06 -2.86 -49.71
C LYS A 51 3.93 -1.93 -49.23
N THR A 52 3.08 -2.38 -48.29
CA THR A 52 1.87 -1.66 -47.87
C THR A 52 1.88 -1.32 -46.37
N CYS A 53 2.83 -1.89 -45.61
CA CYS A 53 2.98 -1.62 -44.18
C CYS A 53 3.80 -0.35 -43.90
N GLN A 54 3.32 0.80 -44.38
CA GLN A 54 3.63 2.07 -43.74
C GLN A 54 2.55 2.31 -42.67
N TYR A 55 2.68 1.64 -41.52
CA TYR A 55 2.04 2.16 -40.32
C TYR A 55 2.78 3.43 -39.96
N THR A 56 2.39 4.54 -40.59
CA THR A 56 2.70 5.86 -40.10
C THR A 56 1.72 6.04 -38.95
N PRO A 57 2.16 5.97 -37.67
CA PRO A 57 1.29 6.45 -36.60
C PRO A 57 0.79 7.84 -37.03
N PRO A 58 -0.49 8.18 -36.79
CA PRO A 58 -0.98 9.51 -37.13
C PRO A 58 0.06 10.49 -36.61
N LEU A 59 0.62 11.30 -37.51
CA LEU A 59 1.50 12.39 -37.11
C LEU A 59 0.64 13.17 -36.13
N TYR A 60 0.95 13.01 -34.84
CA TYR A 60 0.55 14.00 -33.86
C TYR A 60 0.99 15.30 -34.51
N GLU A 61 0.04 16.22 -34.80
CA GLU A 61 0.42 17.61 -35.04
C GLU A 61 1.48 17.91 -33.99
N GLU A 62 2.61 18.46 -34.42
CA GLU A 62 3.76 18.77 -33.58
C GLU A 62 3.34 19.94 -32.65
N SER A 63 2.32 19.70 -31.83
CA SER A 63 1.88 20.55 -30.75
C SER A 63 3.06 20.62 -29.82
N GLU A 64 3.49 21.85 -29.54
CA GLU A 64 4.53 22.18 -28.58
C GLU A 64 4.50 21.17 -27.41
N PRO A 65 5.63 20.51 -27.07
CA PRO A 65 5.64 19.47 -26.07
C PRO A 65 5.03 20.01 -24.78
N GLU A 66 3.82 19.54 -24.45
CA GLU A 66 3.10 20.01 -23.26
C GLU A 66 4.04 19.84 -22.06
N PRO A 67 4.28 20.91 -21.28
CA PRO A 67 5.26 20.85 -20.21
C PRO A 67 4.82 19.80 -19.19
N LEU A 68 5.75 18.93 -18.79
CA LEU A 68 5.48 17.90 -17.80
C LEU A 68 4.85 18.53 -16.54
N PRO A 69 3.85 17.86 -15.94
CA PRO A 69 3.27 18.34 -14.70
C PRO A 69 4.38 18.53 -13.66
N LYS A 70 4.36 19.68 -12.99
CA LYS A 70 5.34 20.00 -11.97
C LYS A 70 5.19 19.02 -10.80
N TYR A 71 6.18 18.14 -10.61
CA TYR A 71 6.19 17.21 -9.49
C TYR A 71 6.59 17.93 -8.19
N SER A 72 5.86 17.66 -7.13
CA SER A 72 6.22 18.04 -5.76
C SER A 72 6.10 16.82 -4.86
N CYS A 73 6.90 16.78 -3.81
CA CYS A 73 6.81 15.68 -2.85
C CYS A 73 5.68 15.96 -1.86
N THR A 74 4.78 14.99 -1.64
CA THR A 74 3.69 15.11 -0.67
C THR A 74 4.22 15.26 0.77
N VAL A 75 5.32 14.56 1.08
CA VAL A 75 5.97 14.64 2.39
C VAL A 75 7.27 15.43 2.24
N GLN A 76 7.20 16.72 2.57
CA GLN A 76 8.35 17.61 2.59
C GLN A 76 8.31 18.50 3.83
N LYS A 77 9.43 18.57 4.55
CA LYS A 77 9.60 19.53 5.66
C LYS A 77 11.07 19.93 5.75
N SER A 78 11.34 21.22 5.82
CA SER A 78 12.69 21.74 5.94
C SER A 78 12.77 22.84 6.99
N GLY A 79 13.91 22.96 7.65
CA GLY A 79 14.09 23.97 8.68
C GLY A 79 15.41 23.84 9.43
N TYR A 80 15.72 24.87 10.21
CA TYR A 80 16.89 24.86 11.07
C TYR A 80 16.60 24.10 12.37
N VAL A 81 17.45 23.12 12.68
CA VAL A 81 17.33 22.31 13.89
C VAL A 81 18.69 22.21 14.57
N MET A 82 18.69 22.20 15.91
CA MET A 82 19.90 21.92 16.68
C MET A 82 20.06 20.41 16.80
N ILE A 83 21.15 19.86 16.28
CA ILE A 83 21.39 18.41 16.22
C ILE A 83 22.58 18.05 17.10
N LYS A 84 22.45 16.94 17.82
CA LYS A 84 23.55 16.25 18.50
C LYS A 84 23.60 14.80 18.04
N HIS A 85 24.76 14.36 17.56
CA HIS A 85 24.97 12.98 17.15
C HIS A 85 25.23 12.10 18.40
N GLU A 86 24.33 11.16 18.67
CA GLU A 86 24.40 10.26 19.82
C GLU A 86 25.19 8.99 19.49
N TYR A 87 25.02 8.43 18.29
CA TYR A 87 25.73 7.24 17.80
C TYR A 87 25.97 7.35 16.30
N ILE A 88 27.20 7.09 15.82
CA ILE A 88 27.52 7.01 14.38
C ILE A 88 26.99 5.71 13.79
N SER A 89 27.12 4.63 14.55
CA SER A 89 26.61 3.29 14.24
C SER A 89 26.34 2.58 15.56
N ARG A 90 25.89 1.32 15.50
CA ARG A 90 25.62 0.51 16.69
C ARG A 90 26.82 0.54 17.64
N ASP A 91 26.61 1.10 18.82
CA ASP A 91 27.59 1.28 19.90
C ASP A 91 28.82 2.17 19.60
N VAL A 92 28.98 2.68 18.38
CA VAL A 92 30.08 3.59 18.03
C VAL A 92 29.70 5.03 18.32
N LYS A 93 30.47 5.61 19.24
CA LYS A 93 30.28 6.96 19.74
C LYS A 93 31.00 7.99 18.86
N PRO A 94 30.38 9.13 18.48
CA PRO A 94 31.10 10.16 17.74
C PRO A 94 32.22 10.81 18.56
N ARG A 95 33.32 11.20 17.88
CA ARG A 95 34.47 11.91 18.50
C ARG A 95 34.06 13.21 19.17
N THR A 96 33.19 13.98 18.51
CA THR A 96 32.63 15.22 19.05
C THR A 96 31.11 15.12 19.07
N ARG A 97 30.53 15.36 20.25
CA ARG A 97 29.09 15.19 20.54
C ARG A 97 28.49 16.50 21.03
N THR A 98 28.84 17.59 20.36
CA THR A 98 28.33 18.91 20.68
C THR A 98 27.05 19.17 19.90
N TRP A 99 26.19 20.02 20.46
CA TRP A 99 25.01 20.51 19.76
C TRP A 99 25.45 21.50 18.68
N LYS A 100 25.02 21.28 17.45
CA LYS A 100 25.30 22.17 16.31
C LYS A 100 24.01 22.53 15.59
N LYS A 101 23.92 23.76 15.11
CA LYS A 101 22.83 24.18 14.24
C LYS A 101 23.06 23.58 12.86
N HIS A 102 22.03 22.96 12.31
CA HIS A 102 22.04 22.41 10.96
C HIS A 102 20.76 22.79 10.24
N TYR A 103 20.83 22.93 8.92
CA TYR A 103 19.64 23.00 8.08
C TYR A 103 19.27 21.57 7.69
N VAL A 104 18.03 21.17 7.95
CA VAL A 104 17.52 19.84 7.65
C VAL A 104 16.48 19.96 6.56
N ASP A 105 16.56 19.10 5.56
CA ASP A 105 15.60 19.01 4.46
C ASP A 105 15.13 17.56 4.31
N LEU A 106 13.89 17.30 4.66
CA LEU A 106 13.22 16.02 4.47
C LEU A 106 12.45 16.07 3.14
N ARG A 107 12.77 15.15 2.22
CA ARG A 107 12.07 14.99 0.94
C ARG A 107 11.70 13.52 0.73
N GLY A 108 10.43 13.21 0.84
CA GLY A 108 9.89 11.87 0.58
C GLY A 108 10.52 10.81 1.46
N THR A 109 11.46 10.05 0.90
CA THR A 109 12.10 8.90 1.54
C THR A 109 13.53 9.17 2.04
N PHE A 110 14.04 10.40 1.91
CA PHE A 110 15.38 10.76 2.36
C PHE A 110 15.39 12.06 3.16
N ILE A 111 16.31 12.14 4.10
CA ILE A 111 16.58 13.34 4.90
C ILE A 111 18.02 13.79 4.69
N ARG A 112 18.20 15.07 4.39
CA ARG A 112 19.51 15.71 4.21
C ARG A 112 19.78 16.68 5.33
N ILE A 113 20.98 16.59 5.90
CA ILE A 113 21.46 17.48 6.94
C ILE A 113 22.62 18.27 6.34
N TYR A 114 22.48 19.58 6.25
CA TYR A 114 23.50 20.48 5.73
C TYR A 114 24.30 21.09 6.87
N ARG A 115 25.62 21.24 6.67
CA ARG A 115 26.45 21.97 7.65
C ARG A 115 26.06 23.44 7.65
N ASN A 116 25.91 24.03 8.83
CA ASN A 116 25.71 25.47 8.96
C ASN A 116 27.06 26.17 8.72
N GLY A 117 27.33 26.51 7.47
CA GLY A 117 28.48 27.27 7.01
C GLY A 117 28.05 28.11 5.81
N LEU A 118 28.71 29.25 5.61
CA LEU A 118 28.57 30.07 4.43
C LEU A 118 28.65 29.15 3.19
N VAL A 119 27.77 29.38 2.22
CA VAL A 119 27.77 28.61 0.97
C VAL A 119 29.13 28.83 0.32
N ASP A 120 30.08 27.92 0.54
CA ASP A 120 31.31 27.93 -0.24
C ASP A 120 30.92 27.82 -1.71
N CYS A 121 31.74 28.36 -2.60
CA CYS A 121 31.55 28.40 -4.06
C CYS A 121 31.30 27.04 -4.75
N LYS A 122 31.20 25.95 -3.98
CA LYS A 122 30.91 24.57 -4.40
C LYS A 122 29.51 24.08 -4.01
N GLY A 123 28.63 24.97 -3.54
CA GLY A 123 27.28 24.60 -3.09
C GLY A 123 27.27 24.10 -1.65
N THR A 124 26.08 24.07 -1.04
CA THR A 124 25.91 23.66 0.36
C THR A 124 26.44 22.24 0.58
N SER A 125 27.48 22.10 1.41
CA SER A 125 28.01 20.78 1.76
C SER A 125 26.97 19.99 2.56
N THR A 126 26.32 19.02 1.91
CA THR A 126 25.48 18.02 2.56
C THR A 126 26.37 17.24 3.53
N ALA A 127 26.10 17.38 4.83
CA ALA A 127 26.85 16.69 5.88
C ALA A 127 26.49 15.20 5.90
N HIS A 128 25.19 14.92 5.81
CA HIS A 128 24.62 13.58 5.87
C HIS A 128 23.40 13.51 4.96
N GLU A 129 23.32 12.47 4.16
CA GLU A 129 22.14 12.08 3.40
C GLU A 129 21.76 10.68 3.90
N LEU A 130 20.59 10.59 4.53
CA LEU A 130 20.14 9.39 5.22
C LEU A 130 18.78 8.95 4.66
N SER A 131 18.60 7.65 4.49
CA SER A 131 17.31 7.09 4.10
C SER A 131 16.34 7.07 5.28
N MET A 132 15.05 7.20 5.00
CA MET A 132 13.97 7.12 5.98
C MET A 132 13.46 5.69 6.21
N GLN A 133 14.09 4.69 5.58
CA GLN A 133 13.76 3.27 5.75
C GLN A 133 13.89 2.83 7.21
N ASN A 134 12.83 2.23 7.75
CA ASN A 134 12.81 1.66 9.10
C ASN A 134 13.29 2.64 10.20
N VAL A 135 13.13 3.95 9.97
CA VAL A 135 13.52 4.98 10.92
C VAL A 135 12.53 5.03 12.09
N LEU A 136 13.06 5.10 13.30
CA LEU A 136 12.28 5.27 14.52
C LEU A 136 12.42 6.70 15.03
N VAL A 137 11.29 7.39 15.13
CA VAL A 137 11.21 8.78 15.62
C VAL A 137 10.46 8.78 16.95
N ARG A 138 11.06 9.35 18.00
CA ARG A 138 10.46 9.39 19.34
C ARG A 138 10.81 10.67 20.08
N PHE A 139 10.02 11.01 21.10
CA PHE A 139 10.45 11.98 22.10
C PHE A 139 11.60 11.42 22.95
N ALA A 140 12.61 12.24 23.22
CA ALA A 140 13.72 11.87 24.10
C ALA A 140 13.35 12.09 25.57
N THR A 141 12.47 11.25 26.12
CA THR A 141 11.99 11.36 27.50
C THR A 141 13.10 11.29 28.55
N ASN A 142 14.20 10.59 28.24
CA ASN A 142 15.36 10.47 29.12
C ASN A 142 16.35 11.65 29.03
N TYR A 143 16.10 12.65 28.18
CA TYR A 143 17.01 13.78 28.00
C TYR A 143 16.45 15.06 28.64
N TYR A 144 16.86 15.33 29.89
CA TYR A 144 16.35 16.46 30.68
C TYR A 144 17.17 17.76 30.55
N LYS A 145 18.33 17.74 29.87
CA LYS A 145 19.21 18.92 29.73
C LYS A 145 18.64 20.00 28.80
N ARG A 146 17.80 19.62 27.84
CA ARG A 146 17.13 20.52 26.90
C ARG A 146 15.69 20.06 26.75
N ARG A 147 14.78 21.01 26.60
CA ARG A 147 13.36 20.75 26.29
C ARG A 147 13.21 20.47 24.81
N ASN A 148 12.08 19.89 24.42
CA ASN A 148 11.66 19.72 23.02
C ASN A 148 12.70 18.95 22.20
N VAL A 149 13.19 17.84 22.77
CA VAL A 149 14.19 16.98 22.14
C VAL A 149 13.55 15.72 21.59
N LEU A 150 13.79 15.44 20.31
CA LEU A 150 13.44 14.21 19.62
C LEU A 150 14.67 13.32 19.48
N ARG A 151 14.48 12.01 19.57
CA ARG A 151 15.48 10.99 19.22
C ARG A 151 15.05 10.31 17.93
N ILE A 152 15.95 10.30 16.96
CA ILE A 152 15.79 9.63 15.67
C ILE A 152 16.83 8.52 15.59
N THR A 153 16.38 7.29 15.35
CA THR A 153 17.22 6.11 15.17
C THR A 153 17.05 5.59 13.75
N PHE A 154 18.16 5.55 13.00
CA PHE A 154 18.21 5.04 11.63
C PHE A 154 18.48 3.53 11.60
N SER A 155 18.11 2.88 10.50
CA SER A 155 18.38 1.45 10.24
C SER A 155 19.86 1.09 10.39
N ASP A 156 20.73 2.02 9.96
CA ASP A 156 22.18 1.87 9.94
C ASP A 156 22.80 1.93 11.35
N GLY A 157 21.97 2.15 12.38
CA GLY A 157 22.39 2.28 13.77
C GLY A 157 22.81 3.70 14.16
N GLN A 158 22.71 4.68 13.25
CA GLN A 158 22.96 6.08 13.58
C GLN A 158 21.82 6.61 14.47
N GLN A 159 22.17 7.41 15.48
CA GLN A 159 21.19 8.03 16.37
C GLN A 159 21.46 9.51 16.53
N PHE A 160 20.42 10.32 16.38
CA PHE A 160 20.49 11.77 16.49
C PHE A 160 19.47 12.28 17.51
N LEU A 161 19.88 13.32 18.24
CA LEU A 161 18.99 14.11 19.08
C LEU A 161 18.73 15.46 18.40
N PHE A 162 17.47 15.77 18.15
CA PHE A 162 17.02 17.00 17.52
C PHE A 162 16.37 17.87 18.59
N GLN A 163 16.91 19.05 18.83
CA GLN A 163 16.27 20.05 19.68
C GLN A 163 15.54 21.05 18.79
N LEU A 164 14.26 21.25 19.10
CA LEU A 164 13.37 22.19 18.44
C LEU A 164 13.04 23.36 19.38
N ALA A 165 12.48 24.43 18.79
CA ALA A 165 12.04 25.59 19.55
C ALA A 165 10.82 25.23 20.41
N ASP A 166 9.76 24.74 19.77
CA ASP A 166 8.45 24.52 20.37
C ASP A 166 8.01 23.06 20.35
N LYS A 167 7.02 22.72 21.20
CA LYS A 167 6.42 21.38 21.23
C LYS A 167 5.59 21.11 19.98
N GLU A 168 4.94 22.13 19.43
CA GLU A 168 4.16 22.04 18.18
C GLU A 168 5.08 21.68 17.00
N GLU A 169 6.24 22.33 16.91
CA GLU A 169 7.26 21.95 15.92
C GLU A 169 7.74 20.51 16.12
N CYS A 170 7.92 20.04 17.37
CA CYS A 170 8.23 18.63 17.60
C CYS A 170 7.18 17.69 16.99
N ILE A 171 5.89 18.00 17.18
CA ILE A 171 4.79 17.18 16.65
C ILE A 171 4.83 17.22 15.12
N ALA A 172 4.92 18.40 14.51
CA ALA A 172 4.97 18.54 13.05
C ALA A 172 6.18 17.81 12.44
N TRP A 173 7.34 17.83 13.11
CA TRP A 173 8.50 17.05 12.67
C TRP A 173 8.30 15.55 12.84
N ILE A 174 7.69 15.08 13.93
CA ILE A 174 7.36 13.66 14.11
C ILE A 174 6.41 13.19 13.02
N GLU A 175 5.33 13.93 12.76
CA GLU A 175 4.34 13.59 11.74
C GLU A 175 4.99 13.49 10.36
N SER A 176 5.81 14.48 9.98
CA SER A 176 6.51 14.49 8.70
C SER A 176 7.51 13.35 8.56
N LEU A 177 8.33 13.11 9.60
CA LEU A 177 9.35 12.05 9.57
C LEU A 177 8.72 10.65 9.61
N GLN A 178 7.64 10.46 10.36
CA GLN A 178 6.93 9.19 10.42
C GLN A 178 6.17 8.92 9.12
N ALA A 179 5.56 9.93 8.50
CA ALA A 179 4.95 9.80 7.18
C ALA A 179 6.00 9.40 6.13
N ALA A 180 7.18 10.02 6.16
CA ALA A 180 8.31 9.67 5.29
C ALA A 180 8.78 8.22 5.51
N ALA A 181 8.90 7.79 6.77
CA ALA A 181 9.29 6.41 7.11
C ALA A 181 8.28 5.38 6.62
N ASN A 182 6.98 5.67 6.74
CA ASN A 182 5.91 4.79 6.27
C ASN A 182 5.92 4.63 4.74
N ILE A 183 6.18 5.71 4.00
CA ILE A 183 6.29 5.67 2.52
C ILE A 183 7.55 4.92 2.09
N SER A 184 8.61 4.99 2.89
CA SER A 184 9.92 4.45 2.54
C SER A 184 10.04 2.92 2.64
N LEU A 185 9.00 2.19 3.07
CA LEU A 185 9.03 0.73 3.15
C LEU A 185 9.33 0.09 1.78
N VAL A 186 10.14 -0.97 1.77
CA VAL A 186 10.56 -1.65 0.54
C VAL A 186 9.33 -2.10 -0.25
N LEU A 187 9.23 -1.67 -1.52
CA LEU A 187 8.08 -1.92 -2.41
C LEU A 187 7.71 -3.40 -2.52
N ASP A 188 8.67 -4.32 -2.38
CA ASP A 188 8.46 -5.77 -2.46
C ASP A 188 7.61 -6.35 -1.31
N GLU A 189 7.52 -5.66 -0.16
CA GLU A 189 6.69 -6.07 0.98
C GLU A 189 5.24 -5.57 0.88
N TRP A 190 4.92 -4.78 -0.15
CA TRP A 190 3.58 -4.26 -0.34
C TRP A 190 2.68 -5.37 -0.89
N LYS A 191 2.04 -6.11 0.02
CA LYS A 191 0.97 -7.03 -0.37
C LYS A 191 -0.09 -6.24 -1.14
N MET A 192 -0.39 -6.68 -2.35
CA MET A 192 -1.43 -6.05 -3.16
C MET A 192 -2.71 -5.98 -2.31
N PRO A 193 -3.35 -4.81 -2.19
CA PRO A 193 -4.58 -4.71 -1.43
C PRO A 193 -5.58 -5.73 -1.99
N GLN A 194 -6.17 -6.55 -1.11
CA GLN A 194 -7.22 -7.45 -1.53
C GLN A 194 -8.45 -6.61 -1.87
N PHE A 195 -8.74 -6.48 -3.16
CA PHE A 195 -10.01 -5.93 -3.61
C PHE A 195 -11.12 -6.87 -3.13
N ILE A 196 -11.93 -6.38 -2.19
CA ILE A 196 -13.21 -7.02 -1.84
C ILE A 196 -14.11 -6.81 -3.07
N THR A 197 -13.97 -7.68 -4.06
CA THR A 197 -14.91 -7.70 -5.18
C THR A 197 -16.26 -8.06 -4.60
N LEU A 198 -17.24 -7.18 -4.79
CA LEU A 198 -18.62 -7.49 -4.44
C LEU A 198 -18.95 -8.83 -5.12
N PRO A 199 -19.56 -9.79 -4.39
CA PRO A 199 -19.97 -11.04 -5.00
C PRO A 199 -20.83 -10.69 -6.22
N PRO A 200 -20.58 -11.32 -7.39
CA PRO A 200 -21.34 -11.01 -8.59
C PRO A 200 -22.83 -11.13 -8.28
N GLN A 201 -23.57 -10.04 -8.49
CA GLN A 201 -25.02 -10.06 -8.41
C GLN A 201 -25.51 -11.09 -9.44
N ARG A 202 -25.89 -12.28 -8.96
CA ARG A 202 -26.63 -13.25 -9.75
C ARG A 202 -27.92 -12.56 -10.19
N ARG A 203 -27.96 -12.08 -11.44
CA ARG A 203 -29.23 -11.78 -12.10
C ARG A 203 -30.06 -13.07 -11.99
N ARG A 204 -31.14 -13.04 -11.21
CA ARG A 204 -32.10 -14.14 -11.17
C ARG A 204 -32.62 -14.27 -12.59
N LEU A 205 -32.20 -15.30 -13.31
CA LEU A 205 -32.79 -15.64 -14.59
C LEU A 205 -34.25 -16.02 -14.30
N LEU A 206 -35.17 -15.11 -14.65
CA LEU A 206 -36.61 -15.33 -14.62
C LEU A 206 -37.00 -16.31 -15.74
N TYR A 207 -36.65 -17.58 -15.60
CA TYR A 207 -37.16 -18.67 -16.45
C TYR A 207 -38.40 -19.37 -15.84
N GLY A 208 -39.12 -18.71 -14.92
CA GLY A 208 -40.32 -19.26 -14.28
C GLY A 208 -41.65 -18.58 -14.67
N CYS A 209 -41.61 -17.39 -15.27
CA CYS A 209 -42.80 -16.56 -15.48
C CYS A 209 -43.68 -17.02 -16.68
N TYR A 210 -43.12 -17.67 -17.69
CA TYR A 210 -43.88 -18.12 -18.86
C TYR A 210 -44.60 -19.48 -18.68
N ALA A 211 -44.11 -20.35 -17.80
CA ALA A 211 -44.72 -21.68 -17.59
C ALA A 211 -46.03 -21.62 -16.79
N ASP A 212 -46.18 -20.62 -15.92
CA ASP A 212 -47.39 -20.46 -15.09
C ASP A 212 -48.52 -19.71 -15.82
N MET A 213 -48.21 -18.87 -16.82
CA MET A 213 -49.26 -18.28 -17.68
C MET A 213 -49.86 -19.30 -18.65
N ALA A 214 -49.05 -20.23 -19.17
CA ALA A 214 -49.51 -21.26 -20.11
C ALA A 214 -50.49 -22.27 -19.47
N ARG A 215 -50.41 -22.47 -18.15
CA ARG A 215 -51.36 -23.34 -17.42
C ARG A 215 -52.71 -22.66 -17.16
N ASN A 216 -52.74 -21.34 -16.98
CA ASN A 216 -53.99 -20.61 -16.75
C ASN A 216 -54.83 -20.44 -18.03
N LEU A 217 -54.18 -20.37 -19.21
CA LEU A 217 -54.91 -20.28 -20.49
C LEU A 217 -55.56 -21.60 -20.92
N GLN A 218 -55.16 -22.75 -20.39
CA GLN A 218 -55.83 -24.03 -20.69
C GLN A 218 -57.04 -24.30 -19.78
N GLN A 219 -57.12 -23.65 -18.61
CA GLN A 219 -58.27 -23.79 -17.71
C GLN A 219 -59.46 -22.89 -18.09
N THR A 220 -59.23 -21.80 -18.82
CA THR A 220 -60.31 -20.88 -19.25
C THR A 220 -61.11 -21.38 -20.46
N PHE A 221 -60.60 -22.32 -21.26
CA PHE A 221 -61.33 -22.90 -22.41
C PHE A 221 -62.10 -24.19 -22.08
N ALA A 222 -61.97 -24.72 -20.87
CA ALA A 222 -62.67 -25.94 -20.47
C ALA A 222 -64.02 -25.70 -19.76
N ASN A 223 -64.35 -24.45 -19.40
CA ASN A 223 -65.54 -24.13 -18.60
C ASN A 223 -66.68 -23.43 -19.37
N ASP A 224 -66.54 -23.19 -20.67
CA ASP A 224 -67.54 -22.48 -21.50
C ASP A 224 -68.49 -23.40 -22.30
N SER A 225 -68.60 -24.69 -21.94
CA SER A 225 -69.47 -25.64 -22.64
C SER A 225 -70.78 -25.99 -21.92
N THR A 226 -71.18 -25.22 -20.90
CA THR A 226 -72.50 -25.39 -20.25
C THR A 226 -73.18 -24.05 -20.00
N GLN A 227 -73.78 -23.45 -21.05
CA GLN A 227 -74.96 -22.58 -20.94
C GLN A 227 -75.50 -22.21 -22.33
N PHE A 228 -76.22 -23.13 -22.99
CA PHE A 228 -77.29 -22.79 -23.93
C PHE A 228 -78.34 -23.92 -23.88
N ILE A 229 -79.45 -23.68 -23.19
CA ILE A 229 -80.71 -24.40 -23.37
C ILE A 229 -81.73 -23.37 -23.85
N VAL A 230 -82.34 -23.65 -25.00
CA VAL A 230 -83.79 -23.46 -25.19
C VAL A 230 -84.33 -24.81 -25.61
#